data_AF-A0A9P6VU96-F1
#
_entry.id   AF-A0A9P6VU96-F1
#
_cell.length_a   1.000
_cell.length_b   1.000
_cell.length_c   1.000
_cell.angle_alpha   90.00
_cell.angle_beta   90.00
_cell.angle_gamma   90.00
#
_symmetry.space_group_name_H-M   'P 1'
#
loop_
_entity.id
_entity.type
_entity.pdbx_description
1 polymer ?
#
loop_
_entity_poly.entity_id
_entity_poly.type
_entity_poly.pdbx_seq_one_letter_code
_entity_poly.pdbx_strand_id
1 'polypeptide(L)'
;MPDRILAAGAEADLLHKDANVQTSVFEAYLGAVHEEAGEAELCQFMRDVFEPLLPPLVRTCRSLSGTANDTQEQAAEPIYMDALQHWADENGVKLVMEYKRLKIDLGHGPESMVKCTITFLHEGEGRHYLLNGVAGSEAEAREDAAKLAYTFSEFTSA
;
A
#
# COMPACT_ATOMS: atom_id res chain seq x y z
N MET A 1 38.92 -26.13 -32.39
CA MET A 1 38.04 -26.20 -31.21
C MET A 1 36.80 -26.95 -31.65
N PRO A 2 36.56 -28.17 -31.17
CA PRO A 2 35.59 -29.07 -31.79
C PRO A 2 34.17 -28.57 -31.52
N ASP A 3 33.35 -28.50 -32.57
CA ASP A 3 31.99 -27.92 -32.57
C ASP A 3 31.08 -28.44 -31.45
N ARG A 4 31.36 -29.64 -30.92
CA ARG A 4 30.67 -30.24 -29.77
C ARG A 4 30.85 -29.48 -28.46
N ILE A 5 32.00 -28.83 -28.24
CA ILE A 5 32.26 -28.02 -27.03
C ILE A 5 31.54 -26.68 -27.14
N LEU A 6 31.50 -26.09 -28.34
CA LEU A 6 30.76 -24.86 -28.60
C LEU A 6 29.24 -25.09 -28.50
N ALA A 7 28.75 -26.24 -28.98
CA ALA A 7 27.35 -26.64 -28.84
C ALA A 7 26.96 -26.88 -27.38
N ALA A 8 27.80 -27.59 -26.60
CA ALA A 8 27.56 -27.80 -25.18
C ALA A 8 27.58 -26.50 -24.36
N GLY A 9 28.43 -25.54 -24.73
CA GLY A 9 28.43 -24.20 -24.14
C GLY A 9 27.15 -23.42 -24.44
N ALA A 10 26.70 -23.46 -25.69
CA ALA A 10 25.44 -22.82 -26.09
C ALA A 10 24.22 -23.48 -25.42
N GLU A 11 24.24 -24.81 -25.23
CA GLU A 11 23.19 -25.57 -24.54
C GLU A 11 23.18 -25.28 -23.03
N ALA A 12 24.35 -25.14 -22.41
CA ALA A 12 24.47 -24.71 -21.01
C ALA A 12 23.96 -23.27 -20.82
N ASP A 13 24.24 -22.36 -21.76
CA ASP A 13 23.71 -20.99 -21.75
C ASP A 13 22.18 -20.96 -21.93
N LEU A 14 21.62 -21.86 -22.73
CA LEU A 14 20.18 -22.02 -22.89
C LEU A 14 19.52 -22.56 -21.63
N LEU A 15 20.11 -23.57 -20.99
CA LEU A 15 19.66 -24.10 -19.70
C LEU A 15 19.77 -23.07 -18.59
N HIS A 16 20.82 -22.24 -18.59
CA HIS A 16 20.96 -21.15 -17.63
C HIS A 16 19.89 -20.06 -17.80
N LYS A 17 19.31 -19.93 -18.99
CA LYS A 17 18.23 -18.99 -19.29
C LYS A 17 16.85 -19.61 -19.13
N ASP A 18 16.77 -20.92 -18.89
CA ASP A 18 15.51 -21.59 -18.66
C ASP A 18 14.98 -21.22 -17.27
N ALA A 19 13.80 -20.59 -17.24
CA ALA A 19 13.16 -20.14 -16.02
C ALA A 19 12.87 -21.30 -15.05
N ASN A 20 12.57 -22.50 -15.56
CA ASN A 20 12.31 -23.67 -14.71
C ASN A 20 13.59 -24.12 -14.01
N VAL A 21 14.71 -24.15 -14.74
CA VAL A 21 16.01 -24.51 -14.16
C VAL A 21 16.44 -23.49 -13.12
N GLN A 22 16.30 -22.20 -13.42
CA GLN A 22 16.60 -21.13 -12.45
C GLN A 22 15.73 -21.23 -11.19
N THR A 23 14.44 -21.54 -11.36
CA THR A 23 13.50 -21.71 -10.24
C THR A 23 13.91 -22.91 -9.38
N SER A 24 14.19 -24.07 -9.98
CA SER A 24 14.63 -25.25 -9.24
C SER A 24 15.97 -25.04 -8.51
N VAL A 25 16.91 -24.31 -9.10
CA VAL A 25 18.18 -23.96 -8.45
C VAL A 25 17.95 -23.02 -7.26
N PHE A 26 17.06 -22.04 -7.41
CA PHE A 26 16.70 -21.13 -6.33
C PHE A 26 16.00 -21.88 -5.18
N GLU A 27 15.06 -22.77 -5.47
CA GLU A 27 14.39 -23.61 -4.47
C GLU A 27 15.39 -24.49 -3.71
N ALA A 28 16.33 -25.12 -4.43
CA ALA A 28 17.39 -25.92 -3.81
C ALA A 28 18.29 -25.07 -2.89
N TYR A 29 18.61 -23.83 -3.29
CA TYR A 29 19.34 -22.88 -2.47
C TYR A 29 18.58 -22.51 -1.19
N LEU A 30 17.26 -22.27 -1.27
CA LEU A 30 16.44 -22.02 -0.08
C LEU A 30 16.44 -23.21 0.88
N GLY A 31 16.38 -24.43 0.34
CA GLY A 31 16.51 -25.66 1.12
C GLY A 31 17.85 -25.74 1.86
N ALA A 32 18.96 -25.42 1.19
CA ALA A 32 20.28 -25.38 1.80
C ALA A 32 20.39 -24.31 2.89
N VAL A 33 19.86 -23.10 2.65
CA VAL A 33 19.84 -22.02 3.67
C VAL A 33 19.05 -22.47 4.91
N HIS A 34 17.92 -23.15 4.72
CA HIS A 34 17.14 -23.69 5.82
C HIS A 34 17.90 -24.76 6.61
N GLU A 35 18.58 -25.68 5.93
CA GLU A 35 19.34 -26.75 6.58
C GLU A 35 20.60 -26.25 7.32
N GLU A 36 21.30 -25.26 6.76
CA GLU A 36 22.57 -24.76 7.30
C GLU A 36 22.40 -23.66 8.35
N ALA A 37 21.48 -22.72 8.13
CA ALA A 37 21.30 -21.54 8.97
C ALA A 37 20.00 -21.58 9.80
N GLY A 38 19.02 -22.38 9.39
CA GLY A 38 17.74 -22.52 10.08
C GLY A 38 16.61 -21.66 9.51
N GLU A 39 15.42 -21.84 10.07
CA GLU A 39 14.17 -21.23 9.60
C GLU A 39 14.13 -19.70 9.75
N ALA A 40 14.72 -19.17 10.83
CA ALA A 40 14.72 -17.72 11.10
C ALA A 40 15.51 -16.95 10.04
N GLU A 41 16.70 -17.43 9.68
CA GLU A 41 17.56 -16.87 8.65
C GLU A 41 16.95 -17.01 7.26
N LEU A 42 16.28 -18.13 6.94
CA LEU A 42 15.51 -18.27 5.71
C LEU A 42 14.39 -17.21 5.64
N CYS A 43 13.63 -17.03 6.73
CA CYS A 43 12.56 -16.04 6.79
C CYS A 43 13.08 -14.61 6.64
N GLN A 44 14.25 -14.29 7.20
CA GLN A 44 14.87 -12.98 7.04
C GLN A 44 15.36 -12.78 5.61
N PHE A 45 16.03 -13.77 5.03
CA PHE A 45 16.47 -13.74 3.64
C PHE A 45 15.31 -13.51 2.66
N MET A 46 14.21 -14.25 2.84
CA MET A 46 13.01 -14.08 2.02
C MET A 46 12.40 -12.68 2.17
N ARG A 47 12.35 -12.14 3.40
CA ARG A 47 11.93 -10.74 3.61
C ARG A 47 12.82 -9.80 2.83
N ASP A 48 14.14 -9.87 3.00
CA ASP A 48 15.08 -8.95 2.36
C ASP A 48 15.00 -8.99 0.81
N VAL A 49 14.77 -10.17 0.23
CA VAL A 49 14.61 -10.35 -1.22
C VAL A 49 13.31 -9.71 -1.74
N PHE A 50 12.20 -9.85 -1.01
CA PHE A 50 10.88 -9.42 -1.47
C PHE A 50 10.45 -8.03 -0.97
N GLU A 51 10.99 -7.54 0.14
CA GLU A 51 10.73 -6.21 0.73
C GLU A 51 10.83 -5.08 -0.31
N PRO A 52 11.88 -4.96 -1.13
CA PRO A 52 11.97 -3.90 -2.15
C PRO A 52 10.96 -4.09 -3.30
N LEU A 53 10.44 -5.31 -3.50
CA LEU A 53 9.48 -5.65 -4.54
C LEU A 53 8.02 -5.44 -4.09
N LEU A 54 7.76 -5.40 -2.77
CA LEU A 54 6.43 -5.20 -2.21
C LEU A 54 5.80 -3.85 -2.62
N PRO A 55 6.45 -2.68 -2.51
CA PRO A 55 5.82 -1.42 -2.89
C PRO A 55 5.41 -1.35 -4.39
N PRO A 56 6.25 -1.79 -5.35
CA PRO A 56 5.85 -1.90 -6.76
C PRO A 56 4.70 -2.88 -7.01
N LEU A 57 4.71 -4.06 -6.35
CA LEU A 57 3.64 -5.05 -6.46
C LEU A 57 2.31 -4.49 -5.94
N VAL A 58 2.31 -3.86 -4.76
CA VAL A 58 1.11 -3.26 -4.16
C VAL A 58 0.54 -2.15 -5.06
N ARG A 59 1.40 -1.31 -5.66
CA ARG A 59 0.93 -0.28 -6.61
C ARG A 59 0.31 -0.90 -7.86
N THR A 60 0.94 -1.92 -8.43
CA THR A 60 0.44 -2.63 -9.62
C THR A 60 -0.88 -3.34 -9.31
N CYS A 61 -0.96 -4.08 -8.21
CA CYS A 61 -2.19 -4.75 -7.77
C CYS A 61 -3.31 -3.75 -7.49
N ARG A 62 -3.02 -2.59 -6.87
CA ARG A 62 -4.00 -1.52 -6.66
C ARG A 62 -4.51 -0.92 -7.98
N SER A 63 -3.62 -0.74 -8.96
CA SER A 63 -4.02 -0.28 -10.30
C SER A 63 -4.87 -1.30 -11.06
N LEU A 64 -4.58 -2.59 -10.91
CA LEU A 64 -5.37 -3.67 -11.51
C LEU A 64 -6.75 -3.79 -10.84
N SER A 65 -6.81 -3.62 -9.52
CA SER A 65 -8.07 -3.58 -8.75
C SER A 65 -8.95 -2.39 -9.14
N GLY A 66 -8.33 -1.23 -9.45
CA GLY A 66 -9.03 -0.04 -9.95
C GLY A 66 -9.61 -0.21 -11.36
N THR A 67 -9.16 -1.20 -12.14
CA THR A 67 -9.70 -1.51 -13.48
C THR A 67 -10.68 -2.68 -13.51
N ALA A 68 -10.81 -3.44 -12.42
CA ALA A 68 -11.54 -4.72 -12.43
C ALA A 68 -12.76 -4.80 -11.49
N ASN A 69 -12.94 -3.87 -10.54
CA ASN A 69 -14.00 -4.00 -9.54
C ASN A 69 -14.90 -2.76 -9.46
N ASP A 70 -15.83 -2.64 -10.41
CA ASP A 70 -17.20 -2.35 -10.01
C ASP A 70 -17.72 -3.62 -9.34
N THR A 71 -18.08 -3.52 -8.07
CA THR A 71 -18.59 -4.57 -7.14
C THR A 71 -17.57 -5.04 -6.09
N GLN A 72 -17.74 -4.43 -4.90
CA GLN A 72 -17.32 -4.79 -3.55
C GLN A 72 -16.85 -6.23 -3.27
N GLU A 73 -15.74 -6.33 -2.53
CA GLU A 73 -15.53 -7.21 -1.37
C GLU A 73 -14.44 -6.54 -0.49
N GLN A 74 -14.81 -5.66 0.43
CA GLN A 74 -14.97 -5.97 1.87
C GLN A 74 -13.85 -6.85 2.46
N ALA A 75 -12.60 -6.36 2.43
CA ALA A 75 -11.79 -6.49 3.64
C ALA A 75 -12.50 -5.65 4.71
N ALA A 76 -12.71 -6.21 5.90
CA ALA A 76 -13.33 -5.50 7.03
C ALA A 76 -12.63 -4.14 7.21
N GLU A 77 -13.25 -3.08 6.68
CA GLU A 77 -12.79 -1.72 6.84
C GLU A 77 -12.89 -1.44 8.34
N PRO A 78 -11.79 -1.15 9.05
CA PRO A 78 -11.96 -0.40 10.29
C PRO A 78 -12.67 0.87 9.85
N ILE A 79 -13.85 1.12 10.40
CA ILE A 79 -14.61 2.32 10.09
C ILE A 79 -13.77 3.46 10.69
N TYR A 80 -12.84 4.02 9.91
CA TYR A 80 -11.84 4.96 10.41
C TYR A 80 -12.53 6.18 11.00
N MET A 81 -13.71 6.52 10.47
CA MET A 81 -14.61 7.53 11.04
C MET A 81 -15.13 7.19 12.44
N ASP A 82 -15.50 5.94 12.72
CA ASP A 82 -16.01 5.53 14.04
C ASP A 82 -14.88 5.52 15.06
N ALA A 83 -13.70 5.01 14.68
CA ALA A 83 -12.51 5.06 15.52
C ALA A 83 -12.07 6.51 15.82
N LEU A 84 -12.13 7.38 14.81
CA LEU A 84 -11.80 8.80 14.95
C LEU A 84 -12.81 9.54 15.84
N GLN A 85 -14.11 9.23 15.69
CA GLN A 85 -15.16 9.80 16.53
C GLN A 85 -15.00 9.35 17.99
N HIS A 86 -14.73 8.07 18.21
CA HIS A 86 -14.47 7.53 19.55
C HIS A 86 -13.28 8.22 20.22
N TRP A 87 -12.16 8.37 19.52
CA TRP A 87 -10.99 9.10 20.02
C TRP A 87 -11.31 10.56 20.33
N ALA A 88 -12.08 11.23 19.47
CA ALA A 88 -12.46 12.62 19.67
C ALA A 88 -13.32 12.80 20.92
N ASP A 89 -14.28 11.89 21.14
CA ASP A 89 -15.12 11.86 22.34
C ASP A 89 -14.28 11.61 23.61
N GLU A 90 -13.31 10.70 23.57
CA GLU A 90 -12.40 10.41 24.69
C GLU A 90 -11.49 11.60 25.05
N ASN A 91 -11.08 12.38 24.06
CA ASN A 91 -10.15 13.50 24.24
C ASN A 91 -10.86 14.86 24.40
N GLY A 92 -12.20 14.88 24.41
CA GLY A 92 -12.97 16.13 24.49
C GLY A 92 -12.76 17.05 23.28
N VAL A 93 -12.41 16.48 22.13
CA VAL A 93 -12.14 17.20 20.89
C VAL A 93 -13.37 17.15 20.01
N LYS A 94 -13.78 18.30 19.45
CA LYS A 94 -14.91 18.34 18.51
C LYS A 94 -14.41 18.20 17.08
N LEU A 95 -14.95 17.21 16.35
CA LEU A 95 -14.72 17.02 14.93
C LEU A 95 -15.69 17.88 14.11
N VAL A 96 -15.16 18.61 13.13
CA VAL A 96 -15.94 19.34 12.13
C VAL A 96 -15.50 18.90 10.74
N MET A 97 -16.47 18.51 9.91
CA MET A 97 -16.24 18.06 8.54
C MET A 97 -16.80 19.08 7.55
N GLU A 98 -15.96 19.53 6.62
CA GLU A 98 -16.37 20.43 5.53
C GLU A 98 -16.09 19.79 4.17
N TYR A 99 -17.06 19.88 3.26
CA TYR A 99 -16.94 19.34 1.91
C TYR A 99 -16.87 20.48 0.89
N LYS A 100 -15.88 20.41 0.00
CA LYS A 100 -15.72 21.37 -1.10
C LYS A 100 -15.56 20.63 -2.41
N ARG A 101 -16.45 20.90 -3.36
CA ARG A 101 -16.32 20.40 -4.73
C ARG A 101 -15.22 21.17 -5.45
N LEU A 102 -14.25 20.43 -5.99
CA LEU A 102 -13.15 20.92 -6.77
C LEU A 102 -13.39 20.56 -8.23
N LYS A 103 -13.26 21.53 -9.12
CA LYS A 103 -13.13 21.26 -10.55
C LYS A 103 -11.65 21.28 -10.86
N ILE A 104 -11.07 20.12 -11.14
CA ILE A 104 -9.66 20.04 -11.53
C ILE A 104 -9.62 19.87 -13.04
N ASP A 105 -8.95 20.80 -13.71
CA ASP A 105 -8.74 20.72 -15.15
C ASP A 105 -7.40 20.01 -15.41
N LEU A 106 -7.48 18.71 -15.71
CA LEU A 106 -6.34 17.83 -15.95
C LEU A 106 -5.98 17.71 -17.44
N GLY A 107 -6.51 18.59 -18.30
CA GLY A 107 -6.19 18.63 -19.73
C GLY A 107 -6.90 17.58 -20.60
N HIS A 108 -7.63 16.63 -20.00
CA HIS A 108 -8.52 15.67 -20.67
C HIS A 108 -10.02 15.89 -20.38
N GLY A 109 -10.35 16.99 -19.69
CA GLY A 109 -11.71 17.34 -19.26
C GLY A 109 -11.76 17.64 -17.76
N PRO A 110 -12.77 18.40 -17.28
CA PRO A 110 -12.91 18.70 -15.86
C PRO A 110 -13.37 17.46 -15.11
N GLU A 111 -12.50 16.90 -14.27
CA GLU A 111 -12.89 15.91 -13.28
C GLU A 111 -13.47 16.63 -12.06
N SER A 112 -14.68 16.24 -11.67
CA SER A 112 -15.33 16.73 -10.46
C SER A 112 -14.79 15.94 -9.27
N MET A 113 -13.88 16.53 -8.52
CA MET A 113 -13.40 15.96 -7.26
C MET A 113 -14.11 16.60 -6.08
N VAL A 114 -14.08 15.91 -4.95
CA VAL A 114 -14.57 16.39 -3.66
C VAL A 114 -13.40 16.40 -2.69
N LYS A 115 -13.21 17.53 -2.03
CA LYS A 115 -12.29 17.67 -0.90
C LYS A 115 -13.10 17.60 0.39
N CYS A 116 -12.79 16.63 1.26
CA CYS A 116 -13.25 16.60 2.64
C CYS A 116 -12.16 17.20 3.53
N THR A 117 -12.53 18.12 4.43
CA THR A 117 -11.63 18.73 5.42
C THR A 117 -12.12 18.35 6.81
N ILE A 118 -11.33 17.59 7.56
CA ILE A 118 -11.58 17.26 8.97
C ILE A 118 -10.81 18.25 9.82
N THR A 119 -11.53 18.98 10.68
CA THR A 119 -10.98 19.93 11.63
C THR A 119 -11.19 19.42 13.04
N PHE A 120 -10.10 19.41 13.83
CA PHE A 120 -10.12 19.09 15.25
C PHE A 120 -10.18 20.39 16.04
N LEU A 121 -11.23 20.58 16.83
CA LEU A 121 -11.39 21.74 17.71
C LEU A 121 -11.15 21.29 19.15
N HIS A 122 -10.00 21.65 19.72
CA HIS A 122 -9.74 21.46 21.14
C HIS A 122 -10.28 22.67 21.91
N GLU A 123 -11.27 22.45 22.77
CA GLU A 123 -11.76 23.50 23.68
C GLU A 123 -10.69 23.78 24.74
N GLY A 124 -9.80 24.75 24.48
CA GLY A 124 -8.80 25.22 25.45
C GLY A 124 -7.46 25.66 24.86
N GLU A 125 -6.98 25.05 23.77
CA GLU A 125 -5.61 25.26 23.27
C GLU A 125 -5.52 26.13 22.00
N GLY A 126 -6.63 26.43 21.32
CA GLY A 126 -6.61 27.20 20.06
C GLY A 126 -5.84 26.51 18.92
N ARG A 127 -5.49 25.23 19.08
CA ARG A 127 -4.85 24.41 18.05
C ARG A 127 -5.92 23.75 17.20
N HIS A 128 -5.84 23.99 15.90
CA HIS A 128 -6.72 23.42 14.89
C HIS A 128 -5.87 22.56 13.96
N TYR A 129 -6.09 21.25 13.97
CA TYR A 129 -5.51 20.36 12.98
C TYR A 129 -6.48 20.23 11.82
N LEU A 130 -5.98 20.40 10.60
CA LEU A 130 -6.75 20.39 9.36
C LEU A 130 -6.21 19.28 8.47
N LEU A 131 -7.00 18.23 8.28
CA LEU A 131 -6.64 17.10 7.42
C LEU A 131 -7.59 17.02 6.24
N ASN A 132 -7.04 16.79 5.06
CA ASN A 132 -7.76 16.91 3.80
C ASN A 132 -7.68 15.60 3.03
N GLY A 133 -8.83 15.03 2.70
CA GLY A 133 -8.95 13.94 1.73
C GLY A 133 -9.57 14.46 0.43
N VAL A 134 -9.08 14.00 -0.72
CA VAL A 134 -9.59 14.42 -2.03
C VAL A 134 -9.89 13.20 -2.89
N ALA A 135 -11.13 13.03 -3.32
CA ALA A 135 -11.56 11.87 -4.09
C ALA A 135 -12.68 12.20 -5.10
N GLY A 136 -13.15 11.20 -5.86
CA GLY A 136 -14.22 11.36 -6.84
C GLY A 136 -15.61 11.49 -6.21
N SER A 137 -15.78 11.04 -4.97
CA SER A 137 -17.04 11.10 -4.23
C SER A 137 -16.87 11.66 -2.81
N GLU A 138 -17.96 12.15 -2.21
CA GLU A 138 -17.97 12.64 -0.82
C GLU A 138 -17.61 11.53 0.19
N ALA A 139 -18.04 10.30 -0.07
CA ALA A 139 -17.76 9.14 0.79
C ALA A 139 -16.27 8.78 0.77
N GLU A 140 -15.67 8.69 -0.43
CA GLU A 140 -14.23 8.39 -0.58
C GLU A 140 -13.36 9.52 0.00
N ALA A 141 -13.74 10.78 -0.24
CA ALA A 141 -12.97 11.92 0.26
C ALA A 141 -12.99 11.98 1.79
N ARG A 142 -14.13 11.61 2.39
CA ARG A 142 -14.27 11.49 3.85
C ARG A 142 -13.40 10.36 4.40
N GLU A 143 -13.42 9.19 3.78
CA GLU A 143 -12.65 8.03 4.23
C GLU A 143 -11.13 8.29 4.13
N ASP A 144 -10.69 8.92 3.05
CA ASP A 144 -9.29 9.32 2.85
C ASP A 144 -8.85 10.34 3.91
N ALA A 145 -9.70 11.33 4.20
CA ALA A 145 -9.45 12.30 5.27
C ALA A 145 -9.41 11.61 6.66
N ALA A 146 -10.32 10.67 6.92
CA ALA A 146 -10.43 9.93 8.18
C ALA A 146 -9.21 9.05 8.44
N LYS A 147 -8.69 8.41 7.40
CA LYS A 147 -7.49 7.59 7.47
C LYS A 147 -6.24 8.44 7.75
N LEU A 148 -6.12 9.59 7.10
CA LEU A 148 -5.06 10.57 7.39
C LEU A 148 -5.16 11.08 8.84
N ALA A 149 -6.38 11.31 9.32
CA ALA A 149 -6.67 11.68 10.69
C ALA A 149 -6.28 10.62 11.71
N TYR A 150 -6.68 9.38 11.48
CA TYR A 150 -6.37 8.26 12.37
C TYR A 150 -4.85 8.02 12.49
N THR A 151 -4.15 8.03 11.35
CA THR A 151 -2.67 7.90 11.34
C THR A 151 -1.96 9.08 12.00
N PHE A 152 -2.54 10.28 11.95
CA PHE A 152 -2.00 11.45 12.65
C PHE A 152 -2.26 11.41 14.16
N SER A 153 -3.43 10.93 14.60
CA SER A 153 -3.77 10.81 16.04
C SER A 153 -2.87 9.81 16.78
N GLU A 154 -2.45 8.72 16.13
CA GLU A 154 -1.51 7.76 16.72
C GLU A 154 -0.11 8.38 16.95
N PHE A 155 0.28 9.40 16.17
CA PHE A 155 1.55 10.11 16.32
C PHE A 155 1.53 11.21 17.41
N THR A 156 0.35 11.72 17.78
CA THR A 156 0.21 12.76 18.81
C THR A 156 0.03 12.20 20.23
N SER A 157 -0.06 10.87 20.38
CA SER A 157 -0.23 10.18 21.67
C SER A 157 1.11 9.83 22.37
N ALA A 158 2.23 10.43 21.96
CA ALA A 158 3.56 10.21 22.54
C ALA A 158 4.06 11.42 23.34
#